data_AF-A0A1S4LEC5-F1
#
_entry.id   AF-A0A1S4LEC5-F1
#
_cell.length_a   1.000
_cell.length_b   1.000
_cell.length_c   1.000
_cell.angle_alpha   90.00
_cell.angle_beta   90.00
_cell.angle_gamma   90.00
#
_symmetry.space_group_name_H-M   'P 1'
#
loop_
_entity.id
_entity.type
_entity.pdbx_description
1 polymer ?
#
loop_
_entity_poly.entity_id
_entity_poly.type
_entity_poly.pdbx_seq_one_letter_code
_entity_poly.pdbx_strand_id
1 'polypeptide(L)'
;MADVLFNDVDLFESAVSSEGVTWGDCAGEFSAVVDQAFSLVEADAFLALARPIARTGGSLSLEVRTQAQFALVAYCAGPPSKEDFVALEIVQGHPIASLNQGNGVVTLRSETTVSDGAWHRLGLHFGPSHVELSVDGQVQSLRTGLGRNQFFDLAGHLYLGGLDVASQSRAVLQHGLQSETSLRGCLRHGQVNDKPVGLPDALVTRGLKPDCVWEFPCLQDPCQPGARCVQDGTDGFRCLCAPDGEEESESVADDCVRANFTGPYRVFASLDELLALAPLRVAEGGSDVVTTEHIKLLVDYRELGVSDTGVLFHVMDPPKHGALEIEVWHRGTPDNVFTFADLETRKVRYTHDGSENHGDSVVFELEFRSRSFDLPASLQRRRRFVLHVLVSPVNDAPRVKVPPGKVLRLAKGTRKLLTSELLEADDEDTKPSELVYKVLSLGDTDKDGFMEHADRPGEPLRSFTQANIDRRLVSFVHRGREAESHVALGVSDGGSEAQSQTVVLRVQAFDLALSLANNTGLVLARGGWTALSTTNLSAVTNAPDQSLDIRYEVSGSIERFQLATRQSP
;
A
#
# COMPACT_ATOMS: atom_id res chain seq x y z
N MET A 1 -4.50 -26.60 37.83
CA MET A 1 -4.08 -27.95 37.40
C MET A 1 -4.54 -28.92 38.47
N ALA A 2 -5.20 -30.01 38.08
CA ALA A 2 -5.49 -31.11 38.99
C ALA A 2 -4.26 -32.00 39.08
N ASP A 3 -3.99 -32.56 40.26
CA ASP A 3 -2.85 -33.47 40.49
C ASP A 3 -2.94 -34.67 39.54
N VAL A 4 -1.95 -34.82 38.67
CA VAL A 4 -1.86 -35.98 37.77
C VAL A 4 -1.04 -37.04 38.48
N LEU A 5 -1.74 -38.03 39.03
CA LEU A 5 -1.15 -39.15 39.72
C LEU A 5 -0.98 -40.34 38.76
N PHE A 6 0.23 -40.89 38.68
CA PHE A 6 0.49 -42.18 38.04
C PHE A 6 1.14 -43.11 39.06
N ASN A 7 0.49 -44.24 39.37
CA ASN A 7 0.90 -45.14 40.46
C ASN A 7 1.11 -44.41 41.80
N ASP A 8 0.17 -43.53 42.18
CA ASP A 8 0.23 -42.72 43.40
C ASP A 8 1.43 -41.76 43.49
N VAL A 9 2.15 -41.54 42.38
CA VAL A 9 3.20 -40.53 42.26
C VAL A 9 2.63 -39.30 41.57
N ASP A 10 2.76 -38.14 42.20
CA ASP A 10 2.47 -36.85 41.57
C ASP A 10 3.54 -36.58 40.49
N LEU A 11 3.09 -36.63 39.24
CA LEU A 11 3.95 -36.42 38.08
C LEU A 11 4.44 -34.98 38.00
N PHE A 12 3.66 -33.99 38.46
CA PHE A 12 4.10 -32.60 38.45
C PHE A 12 5.14 -32.37 39.53
N GLU A 13 4.94 -32.86 40.75
CA GLU A 13 5.91 -32.72 41.84
C GLU A 13 7.25 -33.39 41.48
N SER A 14 7.20 -34.55 40.84
CA SER A 14 8.40 -35.29 40.39
C SER A 14 9.13 -34.61 39.21
N ALA A 15 8.37 -33.94 38.33
CA ALA A 15 8.94 -33.28 37.17
C ALA A 15 9.56 -31.91 37.50
N VAL A 16 9.19 -31.26 38.62
CA VAL A 16 9.78 -29.98 39.08
C VAL A 16 11.29 -30.09 39.30
N SER A 17 11.79 -31.27 39.68
CA SER A 17 13.21 -31.54 39.90
C SER A 17 13.92 -32.25 38.73
N SER A 18 13.26 -32.42 37.59
CA SER A 18 13.80 -33.21 36.47
C SER A 18 14.54 -32.33 35.46
N GLU A 19 15.76 -32.74 35.08
CA GLU A 19 16.49 -32.11 33.97
C GLU A 19 15.74 -32.30 32.65
N GLY A 20 15.52 -31.21 31.91
CA GLY A 20 14.82 -31.22 30.62
C GLY A 20 13.34 -30.83 30.66
N VAL A 21 12.78 -30.48 31.82
CA VAL A 21 11.41 -29.94 31.95
C VAL A 21 11.45 -28.43 32.19
N THR A 22 10.85 -27.65 31.29
CA THR A 22 10.74 -26.19 31.41
C THR A 22 9.35 -25.80 31.95
N TRP A 23 9.32 -25.11 33.08
CA TRP A 23 8.08 -24.74 33.78
C TRP A 23 7.61 -23.29 33.54
N GLY A 24 8.44 -22.47 32.88
CA GLY A 24 8.20 -21.04 32.67
C GLY A 24 7.52 -20.67 31.34
N ASP A 25 7.58 -21.57 30.36
CA ASP A 25 7.07 -21.34 28.99
C ASP A 25 6.02 -22.39 28.65
N CYS A 26 4.85 -22.31 29.29
CA CYS A 26 3.71 -23.10 28.85
C CYS A 26 3.36 -22.72 27.40
N ALA A 27 3.03 -23.72 26.59
CA ALA A 27 2.64 -23.50 25.20
C ALA A 27 1.47 -22.50 25.15
N GLY A 28 1.60 -21.45 24.33
CA GLY A 28 0.65 -20.33 24.33
C GLY A 28 -0.79 -20.75 23.99
N GLU A 29 -0.97 -21.92 23.37
CA GLU A 29 -2.26 -22.53 23.07
C GLU A 29 -3.12 -22.74 24.33
N PHE A 30 -2.51 -23.01 25.49
CA PHE A 30 -3.24 -23.19 26.76
C PHE A 30 -3.81 -21.89 27.33
N SER A 31 -3.27 -20.75 26.92
CA SER A 31 -3.75 -19.42 27.32
C SER A 31 -4.70 -18.81 26.28
N ALA A 32 -4.91 -19.50 25.15
CA ALA A 32 -5.72 -18.97 24.07
C ALA A 32 -7.21 -18.93 24.41
N VAL A 33 -7.95 -18.00 23.81
CA VAL A 33 -9.42 -17.93 23.90
C VAL A 33 -10.06 -18.53 22.64
N VAL A 34 -11.35 -18.91 22.75
CA VAL A 34 -12.08 -19.63 21.68
C VAL A 34 -12.06 -18.88 20.34
N ASP A 35 -12.24 -17.55 20.36
CA ASP A 35 -12.28 -16.73 19.14
C ASP A 35 -10.89 -16.26 18.67
N GLN A 36 -9.82 -16.60 19.40
CA GLN A 36 -8.47 -16.18 19.03
C GLN A 36 -8.05 -16.82 17.71
N ALA A 37 -7.41 -16.02 16.85
CA ALA A 37 -6.80 -16.56 15.65
C ALA A 37 -5.64 -17.49 16.02
N PHE A 38 -5.36 -18.47 15.17
CA PHE A 38 -4.18 -19.31 15.29
C PHE A 38 -3.56 -19.56 13.92
N SER A 39 -2.24 -19.73 13.93
CA SER A 39 -1.43 -19.96 12.74
C SER A 39 -1.03 -21.43 12.66
N LEU A 40 -1.14 -22.01 11.47
CA LEU A 40 -0.54 -23.29 11.13
C LEU A 40 0.86 -23.02 10.57
N VAL A 41 1.90 -23.34 11.32
CA VAL A 41 3.29 -22.94 11.02
C VAL A 41 4.16 -24.11 10.51
N GLU A 42 3.85 -25.34 10.91
CA GLU A 42 4.56 -26.54 10.44
C GLU A 42 3.87 -27.18 9.24
N ALA A 43 4.61 -27.99 8.47
CA ALA A 43 4.07 -28.65 7.27
C ALA A 43 2.99 -29.70 7.59
N ASP A 44 3.03 -30.31 8.78
CA ASP A 44 2.07 -31.30 9.27
C ASP A 44 1.20 -30.74 10.40
N ALA A 45 1.01 -29.42 10.42
CA ALA A 45 0.19 -28.74 11.40
C ALA A 45 -1.30 -29.08 11.27
N PHE A 46 -1.99 -29.33 12.39
CA PHE A 46 -3.43 -29.54 12.40
C PHE A 46 -4.04 -29.26 13.77
N LEU A 47 -5.36 -29.04 13.77
CA LEU A 47 -6.18 -29.01 14.97
C LEU A 47 -7.27 -30.07 14.85
N ALA A 48 -7.36 -30.99 15.80
CA ALA A 48 -8.40 -32.03 15.85
C ALA A 48 -9.43 -31.73 16.94
N LEU A 49 -10.69 -31.59 16.55
CA LEU A 49 -11.82 -31.36 17.44
C LEU A 49 -12.59 -32.67 17.70
N ALA A 50 -13.28 -32.72 18.84
CA ALA A 50 -14.37 -33.68 19.03
C ALA A 50 -15.43 -33.45 17.96
N ARG A 51 -15.92 -34.52 17.32
CA ARG A 51 -16.90 -34.43 16.23
C ARG A 51 -18.29 -34.06 16.77
N PRO A 52 -18.83 -32.85 16.53
CA PRO A 52 -20.17 -32.46 16.95
C PRO A 52 -21.19 -32.57 15.80
N ILE A 53 -20.85 -33.28 14.71
CA ILE A 53 -21.65 -33.38 13.48
C ILE A 53 -22.63 -34.55 13.60
N ALA A 54 -23.92 -34.28 13.40
CA ALA A 54 -24.97 -35.29 13.43
C ALA A 54 -24.99 -36.13 12.14
N ARG A 55 -25.62 -37.31 12.21
CA ARG A 55 -25.80 -38.19 11.03
C ARG A 55 -26.65 -37.55 9.92
N THR A 56 -27.44 -36.55 10.25
CA THR A 56 -28.25 -35.76 9.30
C THR A 56 -27.45 -34.61 8.67
N GLY A 57 -26.15 -34.51 8.92
CA GLY A 57 -25.32 -33.40 8.48
C GLY A 57 -25.15 -32.31 9.54
N GLY A 58 -24.67 -31.14 9.13
CA GLY A 58 -24.36 -30.03 10.02
C GLY A 58 -23.85 -28.80 9.29
N SER A 59 -23.37 -27.83 10.06
CA SER A 59 -22.72 -26.62 9.56
C SER A 59 -21.31 -26.46 10.12
N LEU A 60 -20.42 -25.93 9.31
CA LEU A 60 -19.08 -25.47 9.67
C LEU A 60 -18.91 -24.06 9.11
N SER A 61 -18.52 -23.10 9.93
CA SER A 61 -18.08 -21.78 9.44
C SER A 61 -16.82 -21.33 10.13
N LEU A 62 -15.91 -20.70 9.40
CA LEU A 62 -14.67 -20.14 9.95
C LEU A 62 -14.17 -19.01 9.05
N GLU A 63 -13.21 -18.24 9.55
CA GLU A 63 -12.45 -17.32 8.72
C GLU A 63 -11.05 -17.88 8.46
N VAL A 64 -10.59 -17.78 7.21
CA VAL A 64 -9.26 -18.21 6.76
C VAL A 64 -8.49 -17.03 6.21
N ARG A 65 -7.18 -17.00 6.45
CA ARG A 65 -6.24 -16.07 5.83
C ARG A 65 -5.04 -16.84 5.30
N THR A 66 -4.83 -16.84 3.98
CA THR A 66 -3.76 -17.62 3.34
C THR A 66 -3.39 -17.06 1.96
N GLN A 67 -2.20 -17.41 1.48
CA GLN A 67 -1.81 -17.28 0.05
C GLN A 67 -1.68 -18.64 -0.65
N ALA A 68 -2.00 -19.73 0.05
CA ALA A 68 -1.83 -21.08 -0.47
C ALA A 68 -2.81 -21.33 -1.62
N GLN A 69 -2.25 -21.76 -2.76
CA GLN A 69 -3.05 -22.19 -3.90
C GLN A 69 -3.74 -23.53 -3.65
N PHE A 70 -3.13 -24.40 -2.85
CA PHE A 70 -3.66 -25.71 -2.46
C PHE A 70 -3.54 -25.87 -0.95
N ALA A 71 -4.65 -26.13 -0.26
CA ALA A 71 -4.66 -26.31 1.19
C ALA A 71 -5.92 -27.03 1.68
N LEU A 72 -5.78 -27.89 2.69
CA LEU A 72 -6.91 -28.45 3.40
C LEU A 72 -7.39 -27.48 4.48
N VAL A 73 -8.68 -27.13 4.47
CA VAL A 73 -9.27 -26.25 5.50
C VAL A 73 -9.99 -27.07 6.57
N ALA A 74 -10.80 -28.05 6.18
CA ALA A 74 -11.47 -28.92 7.12
C ALA A 74 -11.73 -30.31 6.55
N TYR A 75 -11.72 -31.33 7.40
CA TYR A 75 -11.95 -32.71 7.00
C TYR A 75 -12.55 -33.56 8.12
N CYS A 76 -13.57 -34.34 7.80
CA CYS A 76 -14.13 -35.35 8.68
C CYS A 76 -14.53 -36.57 7.86
N ALA A 77 -14.16 -37.77 8.31
CA ALA A 77 -14.40 -38.99 7.57
C ALA A 77 -15.10 -40.05 8.42
N GLY A 78 -15.81 -40.96 7.77
CA GLY A 78 -16.41 -42.15 8.35
C GLY A 78 -15.38 -43.15 8.85
N PRO A 79 -15.80 -44.25 9.49
CA PRO A 79 -14.87 -45.32 9.85
C PRO A 79 -14.22 -45.90 8.59
N PRO A 80 -13.07 -46.59 8.68
CA PRO A 80 -12.37 -47.14 7.50
C PRO A 80 -13.20 -48.09 6.63
N SER A 81 -14.28 -48.66 7.18
CA SER A 81 -15.24 -49.51 6.46
C SER A 81 -16.29 -48.73 5.65
N LYS A 82 -16.27 -47.39 5.69
CA LYS A 82 -17.20 -46.49 5.03
C LYS A 82 -16.44 -45.47 4.20
N GLU A 83 -17.02 -45.12 3.05
CA GLU A 83 -16.49 -44.09 2.15
C GLU A 83 -17.04 -42.70 2.48
N ASP A 84 -17.82 -42.58 3.56
CA ASP A 84 -18.45 -41.33 3.97
C ASP A 84 -17.38 -40.30 4.36
N PHE A 85 -17.45 -39.08 3.82
CA PHE A 85 -16.59 -37.99 4.24
C PHE A 85 -17.20 -36.63 3.90
N VAL A 86 -16.68 -35.60 4.55
CA VAL A 86 -16.91 -34.19 4.23
C VAL A 86 -15.57 -33.47 4.31
N ALA A 87 -15.24 -32.72 3.28
CA ALA A 87 -14.01 -31.96 3.17
C ALA A 87 -14.28 -30.55 2.64
N LEU A 88 -13.48 -29.59 3.10
CA LEU A 88 -13.37 -28.24 2.57
C LEU A 88 -11.90 -27.99 2.25
N GLU A 89 -11.60 -27.78 0.97
CA GLU A 89 -10.26 -27.52 0.44
C GLU A 89 -10.19 -26.15 -0.25
N ILE A 90 -9.00 -25.60 -0.36
CA ILE A 90 -8.67 -24.53 -1.29
C ILE A 90 -7.89 -25.19 -2.42
N VAL A 91 -8.36 -25.03 -3.66
CA VAL A 91 -7.74 -25.63 -4.85
C VAL A 91 -7.60 -24.55 -5.92
N GLN A 92 -6.36 -24.27 -6.31
CA GLN A 92 -5.99 -23.13 -7.15
C GLN A 92 -6.59 -21.81 -6.64
N GLY A 93 -6.57 -21.61 -5.32
CA GLY A 93 -7.11 -20.42 -4.66
C GLY A 93 -8.63 -20.40 -4.47
N HIS A 94 -9.37 -21.37 -4.99
CA HIS A 94 -10.83 -21.45 -4.86
C HIS A 94 -11.27 -22.45 -3.79
N PRO A 95 -12.19 -22.07 -2.87
CA PRO A 95 -12.80 -23.02 -1.95
C PRO A 95 -13.64 -24.10 -2.67
N ILE A 96 -13.43 -25.36 -2.31
CA ILE A 96 -14.15 -26.53 -2.82
C ILE A 96 -14.65 -27.37 -1.64
N ALA A 97 -15.95 -27.63 -1.61
CA ALA A 97 -16.56 -28.60 -0.71
C ALA A 97 -16.71 -29.95 -1.42
N SER A 98 -16.18 -31.01 -0.84
CA SER A 98 -16.25 -32.38 -1.37
C SER A 98 -16.87 -33.30 -0.31
N LEU A 99 -17.87 -34.08 -0.69
CA LEU A 99 -18.57 -34.95 0.25
C LEU A 99 -19.02 -36.27 -0.39
N ASN A 100 -19.08 -37.32 0.42
CA ASN A 100 -19.66 -38.61 0.05
C ASN A 100 -20.51 -39.10 1.23
N GLN A 101 -21.74 -39.51 0.95
CA GLN A 101 -22.67 -40.14 1.92
C GLN A 101 -22.93 -41.62 1.57
N GLY A 102 -22.02 -42.25 0.82
CA GLY A 102 -22.16 -43.60 0.27
C GLY A 102 -22.99 -43.67 -1.02
N ASN A 103 -23.26 -42.52 -1.65
CA ASN A 103 -23.93 -42.43 -2.95
C ASN A 103 -22.98 -41.94 -4.08
N GLY A 104 -21.68 -41.82 -3.79
CA GLY A 104 -20.68 -41.22 -4.66
C GLY A 104 -20.30 -39.80 -4.21
N VAL A 105 -19.18 -39.32 -4.71
CA VAL A 105 -18.62 -38.01 -4.37
C VAL A 105 -19.39 -36.91 -5.07
N VAL A 106 -19.77 -35.88 -4.31
CA VAL A 106 -20.33 -34.62 -4.80
C VAL A 106 -19.37 -33.50 -4.46
N THR A 107 -19.11 -32.62 -5.43
CA THR A 107 -18.23 -31.46 -5.25
C THR A 107 -18.96 -30.17 -5.59
N LEU A 108 -18.66 -29.11 -4.84
CA LEU A 108 -19.17 -27.76 -5.04
C LEU A 108 -18.00 -26.77 -4.93
N ARG A 109 -17.74 -25.99 -5.97
CA ARG A 109 -16.58 -25.07 -6.07
C ARG A 109 -17.04 -23.62 -6.15
N SER A 110 -16.54 -22.79 -5.25
CA SER A 110 -16.76 -21.35 -5.30
C SER A 110 -15.99 -20.68 -6.45
N GLU A 111 -16.59 -19.66 -7.07
CA GLU A 111 -15.92 -18.80 -8.06
C GLU A 111 -15.04 -17.72 -7.40
N THR A 112 -15.21 -17.49 -6.09
CA THR A 112 -14.42 -16.52 -5.32
C THR A 112 -13.09 -17.13 -4.90
N THR A 113 -11.99 -16.43 -5.17
CA THR A 113 -10.65 -16.79 -4.69
C THR A 113 -10.40 -16.28 -3.27
N VAL A 114 -9.65 -17.03 -2.47
CA VAL A 114 -9.35 -16.70 -1.06
C VAL A 114 -7.85 -16.75 -0.72
N SER A 115 -6.99 -16.85 -1.74
CA SER A 115 -5.54 -16.99 -1.60
C SER A 115 -4.80 -15.66 -1.79
N ASP A 116 -5.38 -14.56 -1.33
CA ASP A 116 -4.87 -13.18 -1.51
C ASP A 116 -4.26 -12.59 -0.22
N GLY A 117 -4.10 -13.41 0.83
CA GLY A 117 -3.59 -12.98 2.12
C GLY A 117 -4.55 -12.15 2.97
N ALA A 118 -5.81 -11.96 2.55
CA ALA A 118 -6.87 -11.33 3.32
C ALA A 118 -7.70 -12.37 4.10
N TRP A 119 -8.48 -11.90 5.07
CA TRP A 119 -9.41 -12.75 5.80
C TRP A 119 -10.67 -12.97 4.97
N HIS A 120 -11.01 -14.24 4.73
CA HIS A 120 -12.24 -14.66 4.06
C HIS A 120 -13.07 -15.53 4.97
N ARG A 121 -14.39 -15.34 4.97
CA ARG A 121 -15.34 -16.17 5.71
C ARG A 121 -15.80 -17.32 4.84
N LEU A 122 -15.48 -18.54 5.26
CA LEU A 122 -15.94 -19.78 4.64
C LEU A 122 -17.07 -20.39 5.49
N GLY A 123 -18.11 -20.85 4.82
CA GLY A 123 -19.21 -21.57 5.45
C GLY A 123 -19.61 -22.79 4.61
N LEU A 124 -19.86 -23.90 5.27
CA LEU A 124 -20.29 -25.15 4.67
C LEU A 124 -21.51 -25.65 5.45
N HIS A 125 -22.65 -25.75 4.77
CA HIS A 125 -23.84 -26.40 5.29
C HIS A 125 -24.12 -27.64 4.46
N PHE A 126 -24.33 -28.78 5.09
CA PHE A 126 -24.58 -30.02 4.37
C PHE A 126 -25.60 -30.87 5.11
N GLY A 127 -26.42 -31.57 4.32
CA GLY A 127 -27.43 -32.49 4.81
C GLY A 127 -27.71 -33.60 3.79
N PRO A 128 -28.75 -34.41 4.01
CA PRO A 128 -29.00 -35.61 3.22
C PRO A 128 -29.25 -35.34 1.74
N SER A 129 -29.80 -34.16 1.44
CA SER A 129 -30.30 -33.79 0.10
C SER A 129 -29.76 -32.45 -0.41
N HIS A 130 -28.84 -31.80 0.32
CA HIS A 130 -28.30 -30.50 -0.06
C HIS A 130 -26.88 -30.30 0.48
N VAL A 131 -26.12 -29.50 -0.25
CA VAL A 131 -24.86 -28.90 0.19
C VAL A 131 -24.85 -27.44 -0.22
N GLU A 132 -24.40 -26.57 0.68
CA GLU A 132 -24.23 -25.15 0.46
C GLU A 132 -22.83 -24.73 0.88
N LEU A 133 -22.14 -24.02 0.01
CA LEU A 133 -20.84 -23.43 0.24
C LEU A 133 -21.00 -21.91 0.16
N SER A 134 -20.62 -21.20 1.22
CA SER A 134 -20.62 -19.75 1.27
C SER A 134 -19.20 -19.19 1.38
N VAL A 135 -18.85 -18.21 0.56
CA VAL A 135 -17.59 -17.46 0.63
C VAL A 135 -17.92 -15.97 0.70
N ASP A 136 -17.59 -15.30 1.81
CA ASP A 136 -17.88 -13.88 2.05
C ASP A 136 -19.34 -13.47 1.78
N GLY A 137 -20.26 -14.37 2.15
CA GLY A 137 -21.70 -14.18 1.96
C GLY A 137 -22.22 -14.57 0.56
N GLN A 138 -21.35 -14.89 -0.40
CA GLN A 138 -21.76 -15.48 -1.68
C GLN A 138 -22.03 -16.97 -1.50
N VAL A 139 -23.28 -17.38 -1.65
CA VAL A 139 -23.72 -18.76 -1.43
C VAL A 139 -23.90 -19.47 -2.76
N GLN A 140 -23.31 -20.66 -2.85
CA GLN A 140 -23.61 -21.64 -3.88
C GLN A 140 -24.27 -22.85 -3.23
N SER A 141 -25.23 -23.45 -3.92
CA SER A 141 -25.94 -24.63 -3.41
C SER A 141 -26.09 -25.69 -4.48
N LEU A 142 -26.06 -26.94 -4.06
CA LEU A 142 -26.28 -28.10 -4.90
C LEU A 142 -27.18 -29.09 -4.17
N ARG A 143 -28.23 -29.54 -4.85
CA ARG A 143 -29.06 -30.65 -4.34
C ARG A 143 -28.31 -31.96 -4.55
N THR A 144 -28.04 -32.68 -3.47
CA THR A 144 -27.44 -34.00 -3.54
C THR A 144 -28.51 -35.04 -3.91
N GLY A 145 -28.15 -36.02 -4.74
CA GLY A 145 -29.10 -36.96 -5.32
C GLY A 145 -29.81 -37.85 -4.28
N LEU A 146 -31.04 -38.28 -4.61
CA LEU A 146 -31.87 -39.22 -3.82
C LEU A 146 -31.30 -40.66 -3.88
N GLY A 147 -30.08 -40.86 -3.38
CA GLY A 147 -29.52 -42.19 -3.23
C GLY A 147 -30.13 -42.97 -2.07
N ARG A 148 -29.77 -44.25 -1.95
CA ARG A 148 -30.32 -45.14 -0.90
C ARG A 148 -29.87 -44.72 0.50
N ASN A 149 -28.67 -44.18 0.64
CA ASN A 149 -28.19 -43.63 1.90
C ASN A 149 -28.66 -42.18 2.06
N GLN A 150 -29.21 -41.88 3.23
CA GLN A 150 -29.71 -40.55 3.59
C GLN A 150 -28.97 -39.95 4.79
N PHE A 151 -27.88 -40.59 5.23
CA PHE A 151 -27.16 -40.22 6.44
C PHE A 151 -25.66 -40.27 6.18
N PHE A 152 -24.94 -39.37 6.83
CA PHE A 152 -23.50 -39.38 6.89
C PHE A 152 -23.04 -40.21 8.10
N ASP A 153 -22.33 -41.31 7.84
CA ASP A 153 -21.73 -42.18 8.85
C ASP A 153 -20.32 -41.71 9.23
N LEU A 154 -20.18 -40.44 9.64
CA LEU A 154 -18.90 -39.86 10.04
C LEU A 154 -18.39 -40.43 11.38
N ALA A 155 -17.08 -40.64 11.49
CA ALA A 155 -16.38 -41.14 12.67
C ALA A 155 -15.13 -40.27 12.97
N GLY A 156 -14.35 -40.65 13.99
CA GLY A 156 -13.11 -39.95 14.35
C GLY A 156 -13.29 -38.46 14.70
N HIS A 157 -12.29 -37.66 14.34
CA HIS A 157 -12.19 -36.24 14.64
C HIS A 157 -12.70 -35.37 13.48
N LEU A 158 -13.02 -34.11 13.81
CA LEU A 158 -13.08 -33.04 12.81
C LEU A 158 -11.72 -32.35 12.80
N TYR A 159 -11.00 -32.46 11.69
CA TYR A 159 -9.71 -31.82 11.50
C TYR A 159 -9.88 -30.45 10.86
N LEU A 160 -9.11 -29.47 11.33
CA LEU A 160 -8.99 -28.14 10.76
C LEU A 160 -7.55 -27.88 10.35
N GLY A 161 -7.39 -27.32 9.15
CA GLY A 161 -6.13 -26.84 8.58
C GLY A 161 -5.11 -27.91 8.17
N GLY A 162 -5.26 -29.18 8.55
CA GLY A 162 -4.34 -30.24 8.16
C GLY A 162 -4.76 -31.59 8.73
N LEU A 163 -3.96 -32.63 8.52
CA LEU A 163 -4.25 -34.00 8.96
C LEU A 163 -3.04 -34.66 9.60
N ASP A 164 -3.31 -35.62 10.48
CA ASP A 164 -2.31 -36.61 10.84
C ASP A 164 -1.98 -37.51 9.63
N VAL A 165 -0.82 -38.16 9.68
CA VAL A 165 -0.26 -38.97 8.57
C VAL A 165 -1.22 -40.06 8.07
N ALA A 166 -1.95 -40.72 8.98
CA ALA A 166 -2.86 -41.81 8.61
C ALA A 166 -4.12 -41.25 7.92
N SER A 167 -4.67 -40.16 8.46
CA SER A 167 -5.80 -39.46 7.86
C SER A 167 -5.46 -38.83 6.51
N GLN A 168 -4.26 -38.27 6.35
CA GLN A 168 -3.77 -37.68 5.10
C GLN A 168 -3.71 -38.72 3.97
N SER A 169 -3.13 -39.89 4.25
CA SER A 169 -3.04 -40.99 3.28
C SER A 169 -4.42 -41.42 2.80
N ARG A 170 -5.41 -41.49 3.71
CA ARG A 170 -6.78 -41.83 3.37
C ARG A 170 -7.49 -40.74 2.57
N ALA A 171 -7.34 -39.48 2.97
CA ALA A 171 -7.91 -38.33 2.28
C ALA A 171 -7.51 -38.29 0.79
N VAL A 172 -6.23 -38.43 0.50
CA VAL A 172 -5.72 -38.37 -0.88
C VAL A 172 -6.07 -39.64 -1.65
N LEU A 173 -5.73 -40.82 -1.13
CA LEU A 173 -5.82 -42.07 -1.90
C LEU A 173 -7.25 -42.62 -2.02
N GLN A 174 -8.09 -42.45 -0.99
CA GLN A 174 -9.45 -43.02 -0.98
C GLN A 174 -10.52 -41.98 -1.33
N HIS A 175 -10.34 -40.74 -0.91
CA HIS A 175 -11.37 -39.70 -1.08
C HIS A 175 -11.03 -38.70 -2.20
N GLY A 176 -9.83 -38.77 -2.78
CA GLY A 176 -9.43 -37.97 -3.94
C GLY A 176 -9.24 -36.48 -3.65
N LEU A 177 -8.90 -36.13 -2.40
CA LEU A 177 -8.55 -34.75 -2.04
C LEU A 177 -7.27 -34.33 -2.78
N GLN A 178 -7.20 -33.07 -3.20
CA GLN A 178 -6.08 -32.53 -4.00
C GLN A 178 -4.98 -31.91 -3.14
N SER A 179 -5.30 -31.55 -1.90
CA SER A 179 -4.38 -30.87 -0.98
C SER A 179 -3.55 -31.89 -0.20
N GLU A 180 -2.25 -31.95 -0.50
CA GLU A 180 -1.31 -32.89 0.14
C GLU A 180 -0.63 -32.34 1.40
N THR A 181 -0.76 -31.03 1.66
CA THR A 181 -0.10 -30.34 2.75
C THR A 181 -1.10 -29.60 3.64
N SER A 182 -0.69 -29.39 4.89
CA SER A 182 -1.42 -28.52 5.81
C SER A 182 -1.51 -27.10 5.26
N LEU A 183 -2.59 -26.41 5.61
CA LEU A 183 -2.82 -25.00 5.35
C LEU A 183 -1.65 -24.18 5.90
N ARG A 184 -1.04 -23.37 5.03
CA ARG A 184 -0.08 -22.33 5.42
C ARG A 184 -0.83 -21.02 5.57
N GLY A 185 -1.22 -20.71 6.80
CA GLY A 185 -2.02 -19.53 7.07
C GLY A 185 -2.66 -19.56 8.45
N CYS A 186 -3.71 -18.75 8.59
CA CYS A 186 -4.41 -18.55 9.85
C CYS A 186 -5.87 -18.96 9.75
N LEU A 187 -6.42 -19.43 10.87
CA LEU A 187 -7.84 -19.69 11.07
C LEU A 187 -8.35 -18.92 12.30
N ARG A 188 -9.60 -18.45 12.28
CA ARG A 188 -10.28 -17.86 13.44
C ARG A 188 -11.80 -17.98 13.34
N HIS A 189 -12.50 -17.63 14.43
CA HIS A 189 -13.97 -17.60 14.50
C HIS A 189 -14.62 -18.90 14.02
N GLY A 190 -14.05 -20.04 14.41
CA GLY A 190 -14.58 -21.37 14.05
C GLY A 190 -15.92 -21.61 14.73
N GLN A 191 -16.88 -22.15 14.00
CA GLN A 191 -18.18 -22.57 14.53
C GLN A 191 -18.60 -23.89 13.89
N VAL A 192 -19.13 -24.79 14.71
CA VAL A 192 -19.71 -26.06 14.26
C VAL A 192 -21.12 -26.16 14.83
N ASN A 193 -22.14 -26.26 13.97
CA ASN A 193 -23.55 -26.22 14.36
C ASN A 193 -23.87 -25.03 15.27
N ASP A 194 -23.44 -23.83 14.85
CA ASP A 194 -23.60 -22.55 15.56
C ASP A 194 -22.91 -22.46 16.94
N LYS A 195 -22.17 -23.50 17.36
CA LYS A 195 -21.35 -23.47 18.57
C LYS A 195 -19.93 -23.00 18.22
N PRO A 196 -19.40 -21.97 18.88
CA PRO A 196 -18.02 -21.54 18.67
C PRO A 196 -17.04 -22.63 19.11
N VAL A 197 -15.99 -22.81 18.33
CA VAL A 197 -14.90 -23.76 18.56
C VAL A 197 -13.56 -23.11 18.24
N GLY A 198 -12.54 -23.39 19.06
CA GLY A 198 -11.19 -22.86 18.87
C GLY A 198 -10.11 -23.72 19.50
N LEU A 199 -8.95 -23.11 19.77
CA LEU A 199 -7.82 -23.77 20.44
C LEU A 199 -8.22 -24.44 21.78
N PRO A 200 -9.04 -23.83 22.66
CA PRO A 200 -9.43 -24.46 23.93
C PRO A 200 -10.26 -25.74 23.79
N ASP A 201 -10.93 -25.92 22.64
CA ASP A 201 -11.75 -27.10 22.36
C ASP A 201 -10.98 -28.23 21.66
N ALA A 202 -9.70 -27.99 21.33
CA ALA A 202 -8.85 -28.94 20.64
C ALA A 202 -8.57 -30.18 21.50
N LEU A 203 -8.75 -31.36 20.91
CA LEU A 203 -8.32 -32.63 21.50
C LEU A 203 -6.83 -32.89 21.24
N VAL A 204 -6.36 -32.49 20.04
CA VAL A 204 -4.97 -32.61 19.61
C VAL A 204 -4.62 -31.39 18.78
N THR A 205 -3.46 -30.80 19.05
CA THR A 205 -2.85 -29.74 18.24
C THR A 205 -1.46 -30.18 17.80
N ARG A 206 -1.04 -29.74 16.62
CA ARG A 206 0.33 -29.92 16.11
C ARG A 206 0.74 -28.70 15.30
N GLY A 207 1.96 -28.20 15.52
CA GLY A 207 2.56 -27.15 14.70
C GLY A 207 1.74 -25.86 14.61
N LEU A 208 1.04 -25.50 15.69
CA LEU A 208 0.22 -24.30 15.78
C LEU A 208 0.94 -23.20 16.57
N LYS A 209 0.57 -21.95 16.32
CA LYS A 209 0.87 -20.83 17.23
C LYS A 209 -0.39 -20.00 17.47
N PRO A 210 -0.63 -19.51 18.68
CA PRO A 210 -1.62 -18.47 18.91
C PRO A 210 -1.33 -17.24 18.05
N ASP A 211 -2.38 -16.51 17.73
CA ASP A 211 -2.39 -15.34 16.86
C ASP A 211 -2.06 -15.66 15.40
N CYS A 212 -2.33 -14.69 14.53
CA CYS A 212 -2.02 -14.79 13.11
C CYS A 212 -0.66 -14.13 12.84
N VAL A 213 0.38 -14.95 12.74
CA VAL A 213 1.78 -14.49 12.55
C VAL A 213 2.22 -14.47 11.09
N TRP A 214 1.35 -14.90 10.16
CA TRP A 214 1.66 -14.90 8.74
C TRP A 214 1.53 -13.49 8.13
N GLU A 215 2.60 -13.03 7.48
CA GLU A 215 2.68 -11.70 6.82
C GLU A 215 2.56 -11.77 5.29
N PHE A 216 2.87 -12.92 4.69
CA PHE A 216 2.81 -13.16 3.24
C PHE A 216 3.57 -12.12 2.37
N PRO A 217 4.86 -11.84 2.65
CA PRO A 217 5.68 -10.87 1.91
C PRO A 217 5.69 -11.07 0.38
N CYS A 218 5.54 -12.30 -0.13
CA CYS A 218 5.50 -12.52 -1.58
C CYS A 218 4.34 -11.83 -2.30
N LEU A 219 3.26 -11.47 -1.61
CA LEU A 219 2.15 -10.70 -2.18
C LEU A 219 2.52 -9.23 -2.43
N GLN A 220 3.64 -8.76 -1.88
CA GLN A 220 4.17 -7.41 -2.11
C GLN A 220 5.10 -7.34 -3.32
N ASP A 221 5.22 -8.43 -4.09
CA ASP A 221 6.13 -8.58 -5.23
C ASP A 221 7.58 -8.13 -4.92
N PRO A 222 8.22 -8.71 -3.89
CA PRO A 222 9.50 -8.22 -3.40
C PRO A 222 10.68 -8.55 -4.33
N CYS A 223 10.50 -9.40 -5.34
CA CYS A 223 11.54 -9.87 -6.23
C CYS A 223 11.59 -9.09 -7.56
N GLN A 224 12.78 -8.96 -8.14
CA GLN A 224 12.97 -8.35 -9.47
C GLN A 224 12.09 -9.04 -10.54
N PRO A 225 11.65 -8.31 -11.59
CA PRO A 225 10.88 -8.91 -12.68
C PRO A 225 11.58 -10.14 -13.28
N GLY A 226 10.85 -11.25 -13.44
CA GLY A 226 11.39 -12.52 -13.94
C GLY A 226 11.93 -13.47 -12.86
N ALA A 227 12.16 -12.99 -11.64
CA ALA A 227 12.47 -13.86 -10.49
C ALA A 227 11.18 -14.44 -9.88
N ARG A 228 11.29 -15.65 -9.32
CA ARG A 228 10.18 -16.32 -8.61
C ARG A 228 10.29 -16.06 -7.11
N CYS A 229 9.26 -15.45 -6.52
CA CYS A 229 9.15 -15.34 -5.06
C CYS A 229 8.71 -16.67 -4.45
N VAL A 230 9.39 -17.09 -3.38
CA VAL A 230 9.01 -18.25 -2.56
C VAL A 230 8.86 -17.79 -1.12
N GLN A 231 7.69 -18.00 -0.55
CA GLN A 231 7.44 -17.75 0.86
C GLN A 231 8.30 -18.69 1.72
N ASP A 232 8.99 -18.12 2.71
CA ASP A 232 9.86 -18.86 3.60
C ASP A 232 9.49 -18.56 5.06
N GLY A 233 8.92 -19.53 5.76
CA GLY A 233 8.31 -19.29 7.07
C GLY A 233 7.13 -18.30 7.00
N THR A 234 6.83 -17.66 8.13
CA THR A 234 5.64 -16.83 8.32
C THR A 234 5.80 -15.38 7.85
N ASP A 235 7.02 -14.87 7.93
CA ASP A 235 7.42 -13.47 7.69
C ASP A 235 8.51 -13.33 6.62
N GLY A 236 9.17 -14.43 6.23
CA GLY A 236 10.27 -14.43 5.28
C GLY A 236 9.88 -14.77 3.84
N PHE A 237 10.80 -14.50 2.92
CA PHE A 237 10.71 -14.90 1.53
C PHE A 237 12.10 -15.09 0.93
N ARG A 238 12.16 -15.77 -0.21
CA ARG A 238 13.34 -15.93 -1.04
C ARG A 238 13.02 -15.61 -2.49
N CYS A 239 13.89 -14.84 -3.13
CA CYS A 239 13.82 -14.60 -4.56
C CYS A 239 14.70 -15.60 -5.31
N LEU A 240 14.06 -16.49 -6.08
CA LEU A 240 14.74 -17.42 -6.98
C LEU A 240 14.90 -16.74 -8.33
N CYS A 241 16.08 -16.16 -8.57
CA CYS A 241 16.44 -15.54 -9.83
C CYS A 241 16.88 -16.64 -10.80
N ALA A 242 16.34 -16.65 -12.02
CA ALA A 242 16.91 -17.49 -13.07
C ALA A 242 18.24 -16.89 -13.52
N PRO A 243 19.35 -17.65 -13.58
CA PRO A 243 20.50 -17.23 -14.36
C PRO A 243 20.07 -17.18 -15.83
N ASP A 244 20.54 -16.17 -16.55
CA ASP A 244 20.33 -16.05 -17.99
C ASP A 244 20.77 -17.35 -18.71
N GLY A 245 19.82 -18.21 -19.06
CA GLY A 245 19.98 -19.26 -20.07
C GLY A 245 20.88 -20.47 -19.75
N GLU A 246 21.30 -20.72 -18.51
CA GLU A 246 22.10 -21.93 -18.18
C GLU A 246 21.38 -22.85 -17.20
N GLU A 247 21.10 -24.08 -17.67
CA GLU A 247 20.75 -25.22 -16.82
C GLU A 247 21.95 -25.54 -15.92
N GLU A 248 21.70 -25.62 -14.60
CA GLU A 248 22.68 -26.03 -13.58
C GLU A 248 23.93 -25.15 -13.44
N SER A 249 23.74 -23.91 -12.98
CA SER A 249 24.78 -23.24 -12.20
C SER A 249 24.39 -23.23 -10.72
N GLU A 250 25.22 -23.83 -9.87
CA GLU A 250 25.19 -23.69 -8.39
C GLU A 250 25.49 -22.24 -7.94
N SER A 251 25.54 -21.28 -8.87
CA SER A 251 25.52 -19.87 -8.56
C SER A 251 24.08 -19.40 -8.41
N VAL A 252 23.56 -19.48 -7.19
CA VAL A 252 22.49 -18.58 -6.73
C VAL A 252 22.92 -17.17 -7.16
N ALA A 253 22.17 -16.58 -8.09
CA ALA A 253 22.40 -15.21 -8.49
C ALA A 253 22.31 -14.34 -7.22
N ASP A 254 23.23 -13.39 -7.11
CA ASP A 254 23.25 -12.42 -6.02
C ASP A 254 21.85 -11.81 -5.80
N ASP A 255 21.48 -11.63 -4.53
CA ASP A 255 20.17 -11.22 -4.02
C ASP A 255 19.37 -10.31 -4.98
N CYS A 256 18.31 -10.83 -5.59
CA CYS A 256 17.45 -10.13 -6.55
C CYS A 256 16.15 -9.59 -5.93
N VAL A 257 16.25 -9.09 -4.71
CA VAL A 257 15.19 -8.29 -4.09
C VAL A 257 15.09 -6.93 -4.80
N ARG A 258 13.88 -6.39 -4.93
CA ARG A 258 13.68 -5.08 -5.55
C ARG A 258 14.21 -3.98 -4.64
N ALA A 259 14.91 -3.02 -5.22
CA ALA A 259 15.40 -1.83 -4.50
C ALA A 259 14.28 -1.03 -3.79
N ASN A 260 13.04 -1.14 -4.24
CA ASN A 260 11.88 -0.46 -3.66
C ASN A 260 11.06 -1.32 -2.69
N PHE A 261 11.49 -2.54 -2.36
CA PHE A 261 10.88 -3.31 -1.28
C PHE A 261 11.17 -2.62 0.06
N THR A 262 10.17 -2.52 0.94
CA THR A 262 10.25 -1.68 2.14
C THR A 262 10.18 -2.47 3.45
N GLY A 263 10.05 -3.79 3.37
CA GLY A 263 9.97 -4.68 4.53
C GLY A 263 11.33 -5.24 4.97
N PRO A 264 11.39 -5.87 6.15
CA PRO A 264 12.55 -6.66 6.55
C PRO A 264 12.65 -7.91 5.67
N TYR A 265 13.87 -8.40 5.45
CA TYR A 265 14.08 -9.64 4.71
C TYR A 265 15.38 -10.32 5.13
N ARG A 266 15.58 -11.57 4.71
CA ARG A 266 16.77 -12.36 5.05
C ARG A 266 17.61 -12.65 3.82
N VAL A 267 18.93 -12.63 4.00
CA VAL A 267 19.91 -13.05 2.98
C VAL A 267 20.39 -14.45 3.36
N PHE A 268 20.45 -15.34 2.38
CA PHE A 268 20.76 -16.75 2.60
C PHE A 268 22.10 -17.13 1.94
N ALA A 269 22.83 -18.06 2.57
CA ALA A 269 23.95 -18.77 1.98
C ALA A 269 23.55 -20.23 1.76
N SER A 270 23.11 -20.57 0.54
CA SER A 270 22.47 -21.85 0.25
C SER A 270 21.14 -22.00 1.02
N LEU A 271 21.07 -22.88 2.03
CA LEU A 271 19.89 -23.07 2.88
C LEU A 271 20.01 -22.37 4.24
N ASP A 272 21.18 -21.87 4.59
CA ASP A 272 21.43 -21.25 5.90
C ASP A 272 21.17 -19.74 5.84
N GLU A 273 20.50 -19.23 6.87
CA GLU A 273 20.26 -17.80 7.03
C GLU A 273 21.56 -17.08 7.42
N LEU A 274 21.94 -16.07 6.65
CA LEU A 274 23.19 -15.35 6.84
C LEU A 274 22.98 -14.00 7.53
N LEU A 275 22.02 -13.22 7.02
CA LEU A 275 21.69 -11.88 7.50
C LEU A 275 20.19 -11.73 7.64
N ALA A 276 19.75 -10.94 8.63
CA ALA A 276 18.44 -10.30 8.64
C ALA A 276 18.64 -8.79 8.44
N LEU A 277 17.86 -8.22 7.53
CA LEU A 277 17.92 -6.82 7.15
C LEU A 277 16.62 -6.13 7.57
N ALA A 278 16.76 -4.92 8.11
CA ALA A 278 15.65 -4.02 8.39
C ALA A 278 15.93 -2.66 7.74
N PRO A 279 14.90 -2.00 7.19
CA PRO A 279 15.07 -0.72 6.51
C PRO A 279 15.53 0.38 7.49
N LEU A 280 16.45 1.23 7.04
CA LEU A 280 16.78 2.47 7.74
C LEU A 280 15.65 3.48 7.53
N ARG A 281 15.22 4.18 8.58
CA ARG A 281 14.17 5.21 8.47
C ARG A 281 14.76 6.59 8.67
N VAL A 282 14.57 7.47 7.70
CA VAL A 282 15.13 8.83 7.74
C VAL A 282 14.05 9.81 7.29
N ALA A 283 13.98 10.98 7.92
CA ALA A 283 13.16 12.08 7.41
C ALA A 283 13.86 12.73 6.23
N GLU A 284 13.12 13.26 5.27
CA GLU A 284 13.70 14.03 4.18
C GLU A 284 14.67 15.13 4.68
N GLY A 285 15.86 15.18 4.07
CA GLY A 285 16.96 16.09 4.44
C GLY A 285 17.62 15.75 5.78
N GLY A 286 17.14 14.72 6.47
CA GLY A 286 17.67 14.21 7.72
C GLY A 286 18.84 13.26 7.53
N SER A 287 19.36 12.76 8.66
CA SER A 287 20.39 11.72 8.68
C SER A 287 20.15 10.76 9.84
N ASP A 288 20.59 9.52 9.66
CA ASP A 288 20.62 8.52 10.73
C ASP A 288 21.78 7.53 10.52
N VAL A 289 22.09 6.73 11.53
CA VAL A 289 23.20 5.78 11.51
C VAL A 289 22.74 4.36 11.22
N VAL A 290 23.49 3.67 10.36
CA VAL A 290 23.33 2.24 10.11
C VAL A 290 23.98 1.48 11.26
N THR A 291 23.25 0.53 11.83
CA THR A 291 23.62 -0.23 13.04
C THR A 291 23.30 -1.71 12.86
N THR A 292 23.59 -2.52 13.88
CA THR A 292 23.24 -3.94 13.92
C THR A 292 21.72 -4.21 13.99
N GLU A 293 20.89 -3.19 14.23
CA GLU A 293 19.42 -3.29 14.10
C GLU A 293 18.98 -3.36 12.63
N HIS A 294 19.77 -2.77 11.74
CA HIS A 294 19.52 -2.70 10.31
C HIS A 294 20.17 -3.85 9.54
N ILE A 295 21.37 -4.27 9.99
CA ILE A 295 22.13 -5.39 9.41
C ILE A 295 22.51 -6.35 10.54
N LYS A 296 21.70 -7.39 10.74
CA LYS A 296 21.91 -8.39 11.79
C LYS A 296 22.53 -9.66 11.21
N LEU A 297 23.68 -10.08 11.74
CA LEU A 297 24.28 -11.38 11.43
C LEU A 297 23.51 -12.50 12.15
N LEU A 298 23.10 -13.52 11.41
CA LEU A 298 22.42 -14.70 11.94
C LEU A 298 23.35 -15.91 12.08
N VAL A 299 24.52 -15.89 11.42
CA VAL A 299 25.55 -16.92 11.51
C VAL A 299 26.47 -16.68 12.72
N ASP A 300 26.85 -17.74 13.42
CA ASP A 300 27.81 -17.70 14.53
C ASP A 300 29.28 -17.62 14.05
N TYR A 301 29.61 -16.57 13.30
CA TYR A 301 30.92 -16.36 12.68
C TYR A 301 32.09 -16.35 13.67
N ARG A 302 31.83 -16.01 14.95
CA ARG A 302 32.85 -16.03 16.02
C ARG A 302 33.32 -17.44 16.35
N GLU A 303 32.44 -18.44 16.32
CA GLU A 303 32.84 -19.84 16.51
C GLU A 303 33.72 -20.35 15.35
N LEU A 304 33.60 -19.71 14.19
CA LEU A 304 34.41 -19.97 12.99
C LEU A 304 35.74 -19.17 12.97
N GLY A 305 36.09 -18.50 14.07
CA GLY A 305 37.33 -17.75 14.21
C GLY A 305 37.36 -16.41 13.48
N VAL A 306 36.20 -15.85 13.12
CA VAL A 306 36.07 -14.50 12.53
C VAL A 306 35.75 -13.51 13.66
N SER A 307 36.52 -12.43 13.75
CA SER A 307 36.21 -11.31 14.65
C SER A 307 35.27 -10.30 13.99
N ASP A 308 34.69 -9.37 14.75
CA ASP A 308 33.78 -8.34 14.22
C ASP A 308 34.46 -7.43 13.17
N THR A 309 35.78 -7.23 13.28
CA THR A 309 36.61 -6.53 12.28
C THR A 309 36.92 -7.38 11.04
N GLY A 310 36.69 -8.69 11.12
CA GLY A 310 36.85 -9.66 10.05
C GLY A 310 35.58 -9.86 9.23
N VAL A 311 34.47 -9.20 9.58
CA VAL A 311 33.26 -9.13 8.78
C VAL A 311 33.24 -7.78 8.07
N LEU A 312 33.36 -7.77 6.74
CA LEU A 312 33.52 -6.57 5.93
C LEU A 312 32.31 -6.38 5.03
N PHE A 313 31.89 -5.13 4.89
CA PHE A 313 30.84 -4.69 3.99
C PHE A 313 31.46 -3.73 2.97
N HIS A 314 31.42 -4.11 1.70
CA HIS A 314 31.87 -3.28 0.59
C HIS A 314 30.65 -2.58 -0.02
N VAL A 315 30.70 -1.25 -0.14
CA VAL A 315 29.67 -0.46 -0.84
C VAL A 315 29.90 -0.66 -2.34
N MET A 316 28.92 -1.29 -3.00
CA MET A 316 28.95 -1.58 -4.44
C MET A 316 28.25 -0.49 -5.22
N ASP A 317 26.97 -0.25 -4.90
CA ASP A 317 26.17 0.82 -5.50
C ASP A 317 25.76 1.81 -4.40
N PRO A 318 26.20 3.09 -4.48
CA PRO A 318 25.84 4.10 -3.50
C PRO A 318 24.36 4.51 -3.61
N PRO A 319 23.81 5.16 -2.57
CA PRO A 319 22.46 5.72 -2.61
C PRO A 319 22.27 6.75 -3.74
N LYS A 320 21.04 6.87 -4.24
CA LYS A 320 20.67 7.82 -5.30
C LYS A 320 20.22 9.18 -4.77
N HIS A 321 19.62 9.20 -3.59
CA HIS A 321 18.97 10.38 -2.98
C HIS A 321 19.62 10.76 -1.64
N GLY A 322 20.89 10.43 -1.49
CA GLY A 322 21.65 10.68 -0.28
C GLY A 322 23.10 10.27 -0.40
N ALA A 323 23.79 10.27 0.73
CA ALA A 323 25.19 9.85 0.83
C ALA A 323 25.40 8.97 2.05
N LEU A 324 26.28 7.98 1.91
CA LEU A 324 26.76 7.16 3.01
C LEU A 324 28.14 7.66 3.46
N GLU A 325 28.23 8.14 4.68
CA GLU A 325 29.45 8.62 5.33
C GLU A 325 29.98 7.54 6.28
N ILE A 326 31.25 7.17 6.12
CA ILE A 326 31.92 6.14 6.92
C ILE A 326 33.04 6.80 7.73
N GLU A 327 32.82 7.02 9.03
CA GLU A 327 33.76 7.69 9.92
C GLU A 327 34.88 6.75 10.43
N VAL A 328 35.60 6.10 9.52
CA VAL A 328 36.69 5.17 9.88
C VAL A 328 38.04 5.88 9.82
N TRP A 329 38.58 6.21 10.99
CA TRP A 329 39.88 6.90 11.16
C TRP A 329 41.10 5.98 10.94
N HIS A 330 41.15 5.23 9.84
CA HIS A 330 42.26 4.33 9.53
C HIS A 330 42.91 4.64 8.18
N ARG A 331 44.20 4.98 8.19
CA ARG A 331 45.03 5.11 7.01
C ARG A 331 45.16 3.75 6.31
N GLY A 332 44.43 3.54 5.22
CA GLY A 332 44.67 2.42 4.29
C GLY A 332 43.45 1.57 3.93
N THR A 333 42.28 1.76 4.56
CA THR A 333 41.01 1.19 4.08
C THR A 333 40.41 2.14 3.04
N PRO A 334 39.93 1.64 1.88
CA PRO A 334 39.23 2.49 0.93
C PRO A 334 37.93 3.02 1.54
N ASP A 335 37.51 4.22 1.15
CA ASP A 335 36.34 4.94 1.73
C ASP A 335 34.99 4.20 1.55
N ASN A 336 34.97 3.09 0.82
CA ASN A 336 33.78 2.29 0.51
C ASN A 336 33.70 0.96 1.27
N VAL A 337 34.52 0.75 2.32
CA VAL A 337 34.51 -0.49 3.13
C VAL A 337 34.40 -0.18 4.62
N PHE A 338 33.50 -0.86 5.32
CA PHE A 338 33.38 -0.81 6.78
C PHE A 338 33.22 -2.22 7.37
N THR A 339 33.39 -2.36 8.68
CA THR A 339 33.29 -3.64 9.37
C THR A 339 32.05 -3.75 10.25
N PHE A 340 31.73 -4.97 10.70
CA PHE A 340 30.64 -5.15 11.67
C PHE A 340 30.89 -4.39 12.99
N ALA A 341 32.15 -4.28 13.42
CA ALA A 341 32.53 -3.44 14.56
C ALA A 341 32.22 -1.94 14.33
N ASP A 342 32.24 -1.46 13.09
CA ASP A 342 31.90 -0.07 12.75
C ASP A 342 30.39 0.19 12.82
N LEU A 343 29.56 -0.82 12.53
CA LEU A 343 28.11 -0.78 12.78
C LEU A 343 27.79 -0.75 14.27
N GLU A 344 28.45 -1.59 15.08
CA GLU A 344 28.29 -1.61 16.54
C GLU A 344 28.71 -0.28 17.19
N THR A 345 29.72 0.38 16.62
CA THR A 345 30.22 1.68 17.09
C THR A 345 29.58 2.89 16.39
N ARG A 346 28.51 2.68 15.61
CA ARG A 346 27.68 3.73 14.98
C ARG A 346 28.46 4.70 14.06
N LYS A 347 29.45 4.19 13.32
CA LYS A 347 30.32 5.01 12.44
C LYS A 347 29.84 5.13 10.99
N VAL A 348 28.77 4.42 10.65
CA VAL A 348 28.20 4.44 9.30
C VAL A 348 26.93 5.28 9.35
N ARG A 349 26.92 6.41 8.64
CA ARG A 349 25.81 7.37 8.61
C ARG A 349 25.27 7.50 7.21
N TYR A 350 23.95 7.52 7.08
CA TYR A 350 23.27 7.94 5.88
C TYR A 350 22.72 9.36 6.07
N THR A 351 22.89 10.22 5.07
CA THR A 351 22.31 11.57 5.02
C THR A 351 21.52 11.71 3.73
N HIS A 352 20.24 12.06 3.86
CA HIS A 352 19.35 12.30 2.71
C HIS A 352 19.65 13.67 2.08
N ASP A 353 19.52 13.78 0.76
CA ASP A 353 19.87 15.00 0.02
C ASP A 353 18.77 16.09 0.02
N GLY A 354 17.57 15.75 0.49
CA GLY A 354 16.41 16.65 0.53
C GLY A 354 15.62 16.69 -0.77
N SER A 355 15.74 15.65 -1.60
CA SER A 355 14.88 15.46 -2.77
C SER A 355 13.59 14.72 -2.43
N GLU A 356 12.48 15.10 -3.03
CA GLU A 356 11.16 14.52 -2.75
C GLU A 356 11.04 13.07 -3.25
N ASN A 357 11.35 12.12 -2.38
CA ASN A 357 11.24 10.69 -2.65
C ASN A 357 10.83 9.94 -1.37
N HIS A 358 10.25 8.75 -1.55
CA HIS A 358 9.80 7.91 -0.43
C HIS A 358 10.79 6.80 -0.05
N GLY A 359 11.93 6.73 -0.74
CA GLY A 359 12.90 5.69 -0.46
C GLY A 359 14.13 5.73 -1.35
N ASP A 360 15.21 5.21 -0.77
CA ASP A 360 16.52 5.08 -1.37
C ASP A 360 17.10 3.70 -1.01
N SER A 361 18.26 3.35 -1.55
CA SER A 361 18.86 2.03 -1.32
C SER A 361 20.36 2.04 -1.48
N VAL A 362 21.07 1.22 -0.70
CA VAL A 362 22.51 0.99 -0.85
C VAL A 362 22.76 -0.49 -1.10
N VAL A 363 23.57 -0.82 -2.12
CA VAL A 363 23.95 -2.21 -2.40
C VAL A 363 25.29 -2.49 -1.75
N PHE A 364 25.31 -3.47 -0.85
CA PHE A 364 26.51 -3.93 -0.17
C PHE A 364 26.95 -5.30 -0.69
N GLU A 365 28.23 -5.62 -0.54
CA GLU A 365 28.79 -6.95 -0.67
C GLU A 365 29.45 -7.37 0.65
N LEU A 366 28.99 -8.46 1.26
CA LEU A 366 29.49 -9.05 2.50
C LEU A 366 30.65 -10.01 2.22
N GLU A 367 31.73 -9.87 3.01
CA GLU A 367 32.90 -10.74 3.00
C GLU A 367 33.29 -11.13 4.44
N PHE A 368 33.54 -12.42 4.67
CA PHE A 368 34.13 -12.91 5.93
C PHE A 368 35.62 -13.20 5.73
N ARG A 369 36.44 -12.70 6.65
CA ARG A 369 37.89 -12.91 6.70
C ARG A 369 38.28 -13.55 8.02
N SER A 370 38.61 -14.85 7.96
CA SER A 370 39.25 -15.55 9.08
C SER A 370 40.78 -15.43 9.00
N ARG A 371 41.43 -15.34 10.16
CA ARG A 371 42.90 -15.38 10.28
C ARG A 371 43.41 -16.74 10.75
N SER A 372 42.51 -17.63 11.17
CA SER A 372 42.87 -18.81 11.97
C SER A 372 42.40 -20.12 11.33
N PHE A 373 41.32 -20.11 10.55
CA PHE A 373 40.71 -21.31 9.98
C PHE A 373 40.19 -21.05 8.58
N ASP A 374 40.16 -22.09 7.74
CA ASP A 374 39.45 -22.04 6.47
C ASP A 374 37.95 -22.01 6.74
N LEU A 375 37.26 -21.03 6.16
CA LEU A 375 35.82 -20.88 6.33
C LEU A 375 35.06 -21.96 5.53
N PRO A 376 33.85 -22.34 5.95
CA PRO A 376 32.96 -23.17 5.12
C PRO A 376 32.73 -22.53 3.74
N ALA A 377 32.56 -23.36 2.70
CA ALA A 377 32.36 -22.87 1.32
C ALA A 377 31.18 -21.89 1.18
N SER A 378 30.15 -22.03 2.01
CA SER A 378 28.99 -21.13 2.09
C SER A 378 29.36 -19.69 2.47
N LEU A 379 30.41 -19.50 3.28
CA LEU A 379 30.90 -18.21 3.78
C LEU A 379 32.16 -17.70 3.05
N GLN A 380 32.81 -18.53 2.24
CA GLN A 380 33.97 -18.10 1.43
C GLN A 380 33.55 -17.18 0.27
N ARG A 381 32.34 -17.35 -0.27
CA ARG A 381 31.85 -16.54 -1.38
C ARG A 381 31.21 -15.26 -0.84
N ARG A 382 31.54 -14.14 -1.49
CA ARG A 382 30.94 -12.84 -1.19
C ARG A 382 29.44 -12.83 -1.53
N ARG A 383 28.69 -12.01 -0.80
CA ARG A 383 27.22 -11.95 -0.92
C ARG A 383 26.75 -10.53 -1.08
N ARG A 384 26.12 -10.22 -2.21
CA ARG A 384 25.47 -8.92 -2.36
C ARG A 384 24.10 -8.91 -1.70
N PHE A 385 23.72 -7.77 -1.15
CA PHE A 385 22.40 -7.51 -0.59
C PHE A 385 22.09 -6.00 -0.64
N VAL A 386 20.82 -5.65 -0.46
CA VAL A 386 20.33 -4.27 -0.52
C VAL A 386 19.88 -3.82 0.86
N LEU A 387 20.44 -2.72 1.36
CA LEU A 387 19.87 -2.01 2.50
C LEU A 387 18.92 -0.93 1.99
N HIS A 388 17.64 -1.05 2.31
CA HIS A 388 16.63 -0.05 1.98
C HIS A 388 16.63 1.10 2.98
N VAL A 389 16.42 2.31 2.47
CA VAL A 389 16.19 3.52 3.25
C VAL A 389 14.76 4.00 2.96
N LEU A 390 13.95 4.15 4.00
CA LEU A 390 12.60 4.68 3.92
C LEU A 390 12.62 6.14 4.30
N VAL A 391 12.25 6.98 3.34
CA VAL A 391 12.25 8.44 3.49
C VAL A 391 10.85 8.89 3.88
N SER A 392 10.74 9.51 5.04
CA SER A 392 9.49 10.13 5.49
C SER A 392 9.43 11.56 4.93
N PRO A 393 8.38 11.92 4.17
CA PRO A 393 8.27 13.25 3.58
C PRO A 393 8.23 14.33 4.67
N VAL A 394 8.88 15.46 4.40
CA VAL A 394 8.89 16.61 5.31
C VAL A 394 8.30 17.81 4.57
N ASN A 395 7.08 18.18 4.93
CA ASN A 395 6.35 19.26 4.26
C ASN A 395 7.18 20.55 4.11
N ASP A 396 7.52 20.84 2.87
CA ASP A 396 8.25 22.03 2.45
C ASP A 396 7.33 23.25 2.24
N ALA A 397 7.92 24.43 2.02
CA ALA A 397 7.17 25.65 1.75
C ALA A 397 6.84 25.78 0.24
N PRO A 398 5.62 26.22 -0.13
CA PRO A 398 5.22 26.31 -1.52
C PRO A 398 6.04 27.35 -2.28
N ARG A 399 6.40 27.01 -3.53
CA ARG A 399 7.19 27.88 -4.40
C ARG A 399 6.28 28.69 -5.32
N VAL A 400 6.40 30.01 -5.25
CA VAL A 400 5.64 30.94 -6.08
C VAL A 400 6.49 31.44 -7.25
N LYS A 401 6.07 31.09 -8.46
CA LYS A 401 6.64 31.52 -9.74
C LYS A 401 5.88 32.76 -10.22
N VAL A 402 6.53 33.92 -10.18
CA VAL A 402 6.09 35.12 -10.91
C VAL A 402 7.15 35.44 -11.97
N PRO A 403 6.84 35.28 -13.27
CA PRO A 403 7.85 35.49 -14.29
C PRO A 403 8.37 36.94 -14.25
N PRO A 404 9.70 37.14 -14.30
CA PRO A 404 10.29 38.46 -14.14
C PRO A 404 9.79 39.42 -15.23
N GLY A 405 9.34 40.59 -14.80
CA GLY A 405 8.82 41.64 -15.70
C GLY A 405 7.36 41.47 -16.13
N LYS A 406 6.65 40.41 -15.72
CA LYS A 406 5.21 40.30 -15.93
C LYS A 406 4.47 41.31 -15.05
N VAL A 407 3.51 42.01 -15.66
CA VAL A 407 2.67 43.04 -15.02
C VAL A 407 1.24 42.80 -15.46
N LEU A 408 0.30 42.90 -14.53
CA LEU A 408 -1.13 42.87 -14.84
C LEU A 408 -1.52 44.20 -15.50
N ARG A 409 -1.60 44.22 -16.83
CA ARG A 409 -2.04 45.40 -17.60
C ARG A 409 -3.53 45.35 -17.92
N LEU A 410 -4.29 46.38 -17.54
CA LEU A 410 -5.74 46.46 -17.75
C LEU A 410 -6.26 47.89 -17.92
N ALA A 411 -7.42 48.06 -18.52
CA ALA A 411 -8.09 49.36 -18.59
C ALA A 411 -8.65 49.78 -17.22
N LYS A 412 -8.56 51.07 -16.88
CA LYS A 412 -9.17 51.64 -15.67
C LYS A 412 -10.67 51.40 -15.65
N GLY A 413 -11.21 51.04 -14.48
CA GLY A 413 -12.64 50.73 -14.32
C GLY A 413 -13.07 49.37 -14.85
N THR A 414 -12.13 48.52 -15.28
CA THR A 414 -12.42 47.19 -15.84
C THR A 414 -11.85 46.07 -14.95
N ARG A 415 -12.07 44.82 -15.35
CA ARG A 415 -11.47 43.64 -14.72
C ARG A 415 -10.60 42.87 -15.69
N LYS A 416 -9.61 42.15 -15.16
CA LYS A 416 -8.79 41.21 -15.94
C LYS A 416 -8.60 39.91 -15.18
N LEU A 417 -8.74 38.81 -15.91
CA LEU A 417 -8.57 37.46 -15.38
C LEU A 417 -7.12 37.23 -14.93
N LEU A 418 -6.95 36.57 -13.79
CA LEU A 418 -5.66 36.03 -13.36
C LEU A 418 -5.45 34.65 -13.98
N THR A 419 -4.26 34.42 -14.52
CA THR A 419 -3.85 33.14 -15.11
C THR A 419 -2.46 32.75 -14.61
N SER A 420 -2.08 31.50 -14.79
CA SER A 420 -0.78 30.95 -14.38
C SER A 420 0.41 31.63 -15.09
N GLU A 421 0.17 32.38 -16.18
CA GLU A 421 1.20 33.24 -16.80
C GLU A 421 1.62 34.46 -15.96
N LEU A 422 0.76 34.89 -15.04
CA LEU A 422 0.99 36.03 -14.15
C LEU A 422 1.42 35.57 -12.76
N LEU A 423 0.88 34.45 -12.30
CA LEU A 423 1.04 33.96 -10.94
C LEU A 423 0.77 32.45 -10.89
N GLU A 424 1.78 31.68 -10.51
CA GLU A 424 1.69 30.23 -10.34
C GLU A 424 2.40 29.83 -9.04
N ALA A 425 1.76 28.98 -8.26
CA ALA A 425 2.32 28.38 -7.05
C ALA A 425 2.30 26.87 -7.25
N ASP A 426 3.37 26.25 -6.81
CA ASP A 426 3.67 24.85 -7.05
C ASP A 426 4.39 24.30 -5.82
N ASP A 427 4.02 23.10 -5.43
CA ASP A 427 4.49 22.42 -4.23
C ASP A 427 4.38 20.92 -4.51
N GLU A 428 5.45 20.18 -4.25
CA GLU A 428 5.53 18.77 -4.66
C GLU A 428 4.66 17.86 -3.77
N ASP A 429 4.41 18.28 -2.52
CA ASP A 429 3.59 17.57 -1.53
C ASP A 429 2.11 18.05 -1.50
N THR A 430 1.84 19.27 -1.95
CA THR A 430 0.53 19.92 -1.79
C THR A 430 -0.22 20.06 -3.11
N LYS A 431 -1.47 19.58 -3.14
CA LYS A 431 -2.31 19.69 -4.34
C LYS A 431 -2.65 21.16 -4.66
N PRO A 432 -2.87 21.52 -5.93
CA PRO A 432 -3.28 22.90 -6.32
C PRO A 432 -4.57 23.41 -5.64
N SER A 433 -5.44 22.51 -5.18
CA SER A 433 -6.65 22.86 -4.43
C SER A 433 -6.39 23.24 -2.97
N GLU A 434 -5.22 22.88 -2.45
CA GLU A 434 -4.80 23.10 -1.06
C GLU A 434 -3.80 24.25 -0.93
N LEU A 435 -3.16 24.65 -2.04
CA LEU A 435 -2.36 25.87 -2.14
C LEU A 435 -3.23 27.14 -2.12
N VAL A 436 -3.16 27.91 -1.03
CA VAL A 436 -3.99 29.10 -0.79
C VAL A 436 -3.17 30.38 -0.93
N TYR A 437 -3.62 31.25 -1.83
CA TYR A 437 -3.24 32.66 -1.89
C TYR A 437 -4.09 33.48 -0.91
N LYS A 438 -3.45 34.26 -0.05
CA LYS A 438 -4.07 35.29 0.81
C LYS A 438 -3.63 36.68 0.36
N VAL A 439 -4.56 37.60 0.25
CA VAL A 439 -4.26 39.02 -0.02
C VAL A 439 -3.80 39.68 1.28
N LEU A 440 -2.48 39.94 1.40
CA LEU A 440 -1.86 40.42 2.64
C LEU A 440 -1.98 41.95 2.79
N SER A 441 -1.64 42.67 1.73
CA SER A 441 -1.76 44.12 1.69
C SER A 441 -1.92 44.56 0.24
N LEU A 442 -2.88 45.46 0.03
CA LEU A 442 -2.99 46.19 -1.22
C LEU A 442 -2.26 47.55 -1.12
N GLY A 443 -1.66 47.94 0.02
CA GLY A 443 -1.17 49.31 0.26
C GLY A 443 -2.32 50.30 0.54
N ASP A 444 -2.28 51.53 0.00
CA ASP A 444 -3.47 52.43 -0.13
C ASP A 444 -4.58 51.85 -1.05
N THR A 445 -4.32 50.60 -1.49
CA THR A 445 -4.91 49.69 -2.50
C THR A 445 -6.39 49.37 -2.48
N ASP A 446 -7.00 49.37 -1.29
CA ASP A 446 -8.44 49.12 -1.17
C ASP A 446 -9.26 50.11 -2.01
N LYS A 447 -8.65 51.23 -2.41
CA LYS A 447 -9.24 52.26 -3.26
C LYS A 447 -8.95 52.07 -4.75
N ASP A 448 -7.87 51.41 -5.16
CA ASP A 448 -7.53 51.23 -6.58
C ASP A 448 -8.07 49.92 -7.18
N GLY A 449 -8.31 48.89 -6.38
CA GLY A 449 -8.83 47.63 -6.91
C GLY A 449 -9.06 46.53 -5.88
N PHE A 450 -9.58 45.39 -6.33
CA PHE A 450 -9.79 44.19 -5.53
C PHE A 450 -9.79 42.93 -6.40
N MET A 451 -9.50 41.77 -5.81
CA MET A 451 -9.71 40.48 -6.45
C MET A 451 -11.18 40.08 -6.32
N GLU A 452 -11.77 39.43 -7.32
CA GLU A 452 -13.13 38.89 -7.28
C GLU A 452 -13.19 37.46 -7.80
N HIS A 453 -14.21 36.72 -7.38
CA HIS A 453 -14.50 35.38 -7.89
C HIS A 453 -15.59 35.44 -8.96
N ALA A 454 -15.51 34.59 -9.98
CA ALA A 454 -16.47 34.55 -11.09
C ALA A 454 -17.93 34.37 -10.64
N ASP A 455 -18.15 33.53 -9.62
CA ASP A 455 -19.49 33.27 -9.06
C ASP A 455 -20.05 34.41 -8.20
N ARG A 456 -19.19 35.34 -7.75
CA ARG A 456 -19.55 36.45 -6.84
C ARG A 456 -18.95 37.77 -7.35
N PRO A 457 -19.38 38.25 -8.53
CA PRO A 457 -18.84 39.46 -9.13
C PRO A 457 -19.16 40.68 -8.26
N GLY A 458 -18.19 41.59 -8.11
CA GLY A 458 -18.30 42.80 -7.31
C GLY A 458 -17.98 42.64 -5.81
N GLU A 459 -17.85 41.40 -5.32
CA GLU A 459 -17.45 41.14 -3.93
C GLU A 459 -15.92 40.96 -3.81
N PRO A 460 -15.26 41.68 -2.88
CA PRO A 460 -13.83 41.49 -2.61
C PRO A 460 -13.48 40.09 -2.12
N LEU A 461 -12.60 39.42 -2.85
CA LEU A 461 -12.04 38.11 -2.56
C LEU A 461 -10.70 38.26 -1.85
N ARG A 462 -10.61 37.80 -0.59
CA ARG A 462 -9.39 37.89 0.22
C ARG A 462 -8.49 36.67 0.14
N SER A 463 -9.03 35.55 -0.33
CA SER A 463 -8.29 34.30 -0.48
C SER A 463 -8.84 33.44 -1.60
N PHE A 464 -7.96 32.73 -2.29
CA PHE A 464 -8.28 31.81 -3.39
C PHE A 464 -7.19 30.76 -3.54
N THR A 465 -7.45 29.69 -4.29
CA THR A 465 -6.50 28.57 -4.48
C THR A 465 -5.78 28.63 -5.82
N GLN A 466 -4.67 27.91 -5.98
CA GLN A 466 -4.04 27.71 -7.29
C GLN A 466 -5.03 27.11 -8.29
N ALA A 467 -5.83 26.12 -7.86
CA ALA A 467 -6.89 25.54 -8.69
C ALA A 467 -7.94 26.58 -9.17
N ASN A 468 -8.17 27.67 -8.43
CA ASN A 468 -9.06 28.74 -8.90
C ASN A 468 -8.43 29.57 -10.03
N ILE A 469 -7.11 29.79 -10.00
CA ILE A 469 -6.37 30.45 -11.11
C ILE A 469 -6.42 29.54 -12.35
N ASP A 470 -6.10 28.25 -12.19
CA ASP A 470 -6.05 27.28 -13.29
C ASP A 470 -7.43 27.14 -13.98
N ARG A 471 -8.50 27.18 -13.18
CA ARG A 471 -9.89 27.15 -13.66
C ARG A 471 -10.42 28.52 -14.13
N ARG A 472 -9.59 29.56 -14.13
CA ARG A 472 -9.94 30.91 -14.61
C ARG A 472 -11.11 31.54 -13.86
N LEU A 473 -11.15 31.37 -12.54
CA LEU A 473 -12.24 31.84 -11.69
C LEU A 473 -11.94 33.14 -10.94
N VAL A 474 -10.70 33.63 -10.98
CA VAL A 474 -10.27 34.82 -10.23
C VAL A 474 -9.92 35.95 -11.19
N SER A 475 -10.46 37.14 -10.94
CA SER A 475 -10.12 38.36 -11.69
C SER A 475 -9.72 39.48 -10.74
N PHE A 476 -8.87 40.38 -11.22
CA PHE A 476 -8.61 41.65 -10.55
C PHE A 476 -9.46 42.75 -11.17
N VAL A 477 -10.15 43.52 -10.34
CA VAL A 477 -11.00 44.65 -10.70
C VAL A 477 -10.29 45.95 -10.35
N HIS A 478 -10.14 46.86 -11.31
CA HIS A 478 -9.56 48.19 -11.10
C HIS A 478 -10.66 49.25 -10.97
N ARG A 479 -10.56 50.12 -9.96
CA ARG A 479 -11.58 51.14 -9.61
C ARG A 479 -11.37 52.49 -10.31
N GLY A 480 -10.35 52.62 -11.15
CA GLY A 480 -10.14 53.79 -12.03
C GLY A 480 -9.44 54.99 -11.38
N ARG A 481 -8.82 54.83 -10.21
CA ARG A 481 -8.01 55.86 -9.54
C ARG A 481 -6.59 55.94 -10.11
N GLU A 482 -5.65 55.23 -9.50
CA GLU A 482 -4.23 55.30 -9.87
C GLU A 482 -3.90 54.39 -11.05
N ALA A 483 -2.98 54.86 -11.90
CA ALA A 483 -2.51 54.09 -13.05
C ALA A 483 -1.52 52.99 -12.64
N GLU A 484 -0.82 53.13 -11.52
CA GLU A 484 0.15 52.15 -11.05
C GLU A 484 -0.19 51.71 -9.64
N SER A 485 -0.31 50.40 -9.43
CA SER A 485 -0.62 49.80 -8.13
C SER A 485 0.05 48.42 -7.99
N HIS A 486 -0.07 47.81 -6.81
CA HIS A 486 0.49 46.48 -6.55
C HIS A 486 -0.41 45.69 -5.59
N VAL A 487 -0.33 44.37 -5.69
CA VAL A 487 -1.04 43.44 -4.81
C VAL A 487 0.00 42.53 -4.15
N ALA A 488 0.11 42.59 -2.82
CA ALA A 488 0.92 41.64 -2.07
C ALA A 488 0.09 40.40 -1.72
N LEU A 489 0.58 39.24 -2.13
CA LEU A 489 -0.05 37.94 -1.92
C LEU A 489 0.88 37.06 -1.08
N GLY A 490 0.35 36.43 -0.04
CA GLY A 490 1.02 35.36 0.70
C GLY A 490 0.49 34.02 0.22
N VAL A 491 1.37 33.05 0.00
CA VAL A 491 1.00 31.69 -0.43
C VAL A 491 1.36 30.70 0.66
N SER A 492 0.39 29.85 1.01
CA SER A 492 0.55 28.78 2.00
C SER A 492 -0.16 27.52 1.54
N ASP A 493 0.41 26.37 1.85
CA ASP A 493 -0.16 25.01 1.79
C ASP A 493 -1.17 24.69 2.91
N GLY A 494 -1.39 25.62 3.85
CA GLY A 494 -2.21 25.40 5.05
C GLY A 494 -1.41 25.37 6.36
N GLY A 495 -0.07 25.44 6.27
CA GLY A 495 0.85 25.59 7.39
C GLY A 495 0.84 26.98 8.06
N SER A 496 1.81 27.18 8.96
CA SER A 496 1.94 28.44 9.71
C SER A 496 2.39 29.61 8.81
N GLU A 497 2.08 30.85 9.19
CA GLU A 497 2.49 32.05 8.41
C GLU A 497 4.02 32.15 8.22
N ALA A 498 4.82 31.48 9.05
CA ALA A 498 6.28 31.46 8.95
C ALA A 498 6.80 30.71 7.71
N GLN A 499 6.02 29.79 7.15
CA GLN A 499 6.34 29.03 5.94
C GLN A 499 5.71 29.66 4.67
N SER A 500 5.01 30.80 4.80
CA SER A 500 4.34 31.43 3.67
C SER A 500 5.29 32.28 2.83
N GLN A 501 5.33 32.06 1.52
CA GLN A 501 6.08 32.92 0.61
C GLN A 501 5.23 34.15 0.23
N THR A 502 5.83 35.36 0.31
CA THR A 502 5.17 36.61 -0.11
C THR A 502 5.62 37.01 -1.50
N VAL A 503 4.67 37.36 -2.37
CA VAL A 503 4.92 37.85 -3.72
C VAL A 503 4.14 39.13 -4.00
N VAL A 504 4.69 39.99 -4.87
CA VAL A 504 4.07 41.26 -5.26
C VAL A 504 3.72 41.24 -6.74
N LEU A 505 2.42 41.23 -7.05
CA LEU A 505 1.90 41.38 -8.40
C LEU A 505 1.79 42.87 -8.73
N ARG A 506 2.55 43.34 -9.72
CA ARG A 506 2.45 44.73 -10.21
C ARG A 506 1.23 44.88 -11.13
N VAL A 507 0.51 45.97 -10.96
CA VAL A 507 -0.69 46.31 -11.73
C VAL A 507 -0.47 47.65 -12.43
N GLN A 508 -0.73 47.68 -13.74
CA GLN A 508 -0.63 48.89 -14.56
C GLN A 508 -1.93 49.12 -15.32
N ALA A 509 -2.66 50.15 -14.90
CA ALA A 509 -3.92 50.55 -15.49
C ALA A 509 -3.78 51.73 -16.46
N PHE A 510 -4.43 51.64 -17.61
CA PHE A 510 -4.47 52.72 -18.63
C PHE A 510 -5.90 53.22 -18.85
N ASP A 511 -6.04 54.45 -19.32
CA ASP A 511 -7.37 55.01 -19.62
C ASP A 511 -8.02 54.27 -20.79
N LEU A 512 -9.27 53.82 -20.60
CA LEU A 512 -10.03 53.14 -21.64
C LEU A 512 -10.43 54.15 -22.72
N ALA A 513 -9.97 53.91 -23.94
CA ALA A 513 -10.37 54.68 -25.12
C ALA A 513 -11.23 53.79 -26.02
N LEU A 514 -12.40 54.30 -26.38
CA LEU A 514 -13.30 53.74 -27.39
C LEU A 514 -13.20 54.56 -28.65
N SER A 515 -12.96 53.92 -29.79
CA SER A 515 -12.98 54.55 -31.10
C SER A 515 -13.92 53.81 -32.04
N LEU A 516 -14.61 54.57 -32.89
CA LEU A 516 -15.51 54.03 -33.89
C LEU A 516 -14.68 53.38 -35.00
N ALA A 517 -14.91 52.09 -35.25
CA ALA A 517 -14.22 51.34 -36.29
C ALA A 517 -15.02 51.35 -37.59
N ASN A 518 -16.28 50.89 -37.54
CA ASN A 518 -17.20 50.94 -38.68
C ASN A 518 -18.36 51.88 -38.38
N ASN A 519 -18.68 52.73 -39.35
CA ASN A 519 -19.92 53.50 -39.41
C ASN A 519 -20.29 53.73 -40.88
N THR A 520 -20.64 52.64 -41.55
CA THR A 520 -20.86 52.66 -43.01
C THR A 520 -22.24 53.20 -43.38
N GLY A 521 -23.09 53.48 -42.39
CA GLY A 521 -24.50 53.78 -42.60
C GLY A 521 -25.30 52.55 -43.03
N LEU A 522 -26.57 52.77 -43.38
CA LEU A 522 -27.46 51.72 -43.88
C LEU A 522 -28.17 52.23 -45.14
N VAL A 523 -28.27 51.36 -46.15
CA VAL A 523 -29.07 51.61 -47.35
C VAL A 523 -30.30 50.72 -47.27
N LEU A 524 -31.48 51.34 -47.35
CA LEU A 524 -32.77 50.67 -47.17
C LEU A 524 -33.71 51.06 -48.30
N ALA A 525 -34.42 50.08 -48.84
CA ALA A 525 -35.58 50.35 -49.69
C ALA A 525 -36.73 50.90 -48.82
N ARG A 526 -37.56 51.79 -49.39
CA ARG A 526 -38.70 52.37 -48.69
C ARG A 526 -39.65 51.28 -48.17
N GLY A 527 -39.92 51.28 -46.87
CA GLY A 527 -40.75 50.27 -46.20
C GLY A 527 -40.05 48.93 -45.92
N GLY A 528 -38.78 48.78 -46.31
CA GLY A 528 -37.95 47.62 -45.98
C GLY A 528 -37.26 47.74 -44.62
N TRP A 529 -36.60 46.65 -44.20
CA TRP A 529 -35.80 46.59 -42.99
C TRP A 529 -34.45 45.92 -43.27
N THR A 530 -33.45 46.19 -42.43
CA THR A 530 -32.14 45.53 -42.47
C THR A 530 -31.59 45.39 -41.05
N ALA A 531 -30.74 44.38 -40.84
CA ALA A 531 -30.08 44.19 -39.55
C ALA A 531 -28.85 45.10 -39.45
N LEU A 532 -28.74 45.85 -38.35
CA LEU A 532 -27.49 46.52 -38.00
C LEU A 532 -26.53 45.48 -37.44
N SER A 533 -25.42 45.24 -38.14
CA SER A 533 -24.37 44.30 -37.73
C SER A 533 -23.05 45.00 -37.43
N THR A 534 -22.05 44.26 -36.93
CA THR A 534 -20.69 44.76 -36.69
C THR A 534 -19.97 45.22 -37.97
N THR A 535 -20.49 44.87 -39.16
CA THR A 535 -19.99 45.41 -40.44
C THR A 535 -20.49 46.83 -40.71
N ASN A 536 -21.61 47.21 -40.09
CA ASN A 536 -22.23 48.52 -40.25
C ASN A 536 -21.80 49.50 -39.16
N LEU A 537 -21.90 49.05 -37.91
CA LEU A 537 -21.56 49.83 -36.73
C LEU A 537 -20.73 48.97 -35.78
N SER A 538 -19.47 49.36 -35.57
CA SER A 538 -18.59 48.72 -34.61
C SER A 538 -17.65 49.73 -33.97
N ALA A 539 -17.23 49.44 -32.74
CA ALA A 539 -16.23 50.19 -32.00
C ALA A 539 -15.12 49.23 -31.55
N VAL A 540 -13.91 49.78 -31.45
CA VAL A 540 -12.74 49.08 -30.94
C VAL A 540 -12.23 49.79 -29.70
N THR A 541 -11.49 49.07 -28.87
CA THR A 541 -10.90 49.59 -27.63
C THR A 541 -9.38 49.48 -27.68
N ASN A 542 -8.70 50.33 -26.91
CA ASN A 542 -7.26 50.22 -26.67
C ASN A 542 -6.90 49.15 -25.62
N ALA A 543 -7.83 48.27 -25.22
CA ALA A 543 -7.63 47.30 -24.16
C ALA A 543 -7.32 45.89 -24.71
N PRO A 544 -6.03 45.54 -24.89
CA PRO A 544 -5.67 44.23 -25.42
C PRO A 544 -6.01 43.11 -24.42
N ASP A 545 -6.46 41.98 -24.95
CA ASP A 545 -6.70 40.74 -24.19
C ASP A 545 -7.68 40.91 -23.02
N GLN A 546 -8.62 41.85 -23.14
CA GLN A 546 -9.73 42.03 -22.21
C GLN A 546 -11.05 41.88 -22.95
N SER A 547 -11.92 41.00 -22.43
CA SER A 547 -13.29 40.90 -22.91
C SER A 547 -14.11 42.04 -22.31
N LEU A 548 -14.44 43.03 -23.14
CA LEU A 548 -15.27 44.18 -22.76
C LEU A 548 -16.60 44.14 -23.52
N ASP A 549 -17.70 44.33 -22.81
CA ASP A 549 -19.03 44.52 -23.40
C ASP A 549 -19.17 45.98 -23.87
N ILE A 550 -19.44 46.18 -25.16
CA ILE A 550 -19.62 47.51 -25.76
C ILE A 550 -21.11 47.74 -25.98
N ARG A 551 -21.69 48.68 -25.24
CA ARG A 551 -23.09 49.04 -25.34
C ARG A 551 -23.28 50.30 -26.17
N TYR A 552 -24.24 50.24 -27.10
CA TYR A 552 -24.66 51.37 -27.93
C TYR A 552 -26.01 51.88 -27.42
N GLU A 553 -26.07 53.17 -27.07
CA GLU A 553 -27.28 53.82 -26.60
C GLU A 553 -27.78 54.83 -27.65
N VAL A 554 -29.08 54.82 -27.91
CA VAL A 554 -29.73 55.75 -28.84
C VAL A 554 -30.07 57.03 -28.07
N SER A 555 -29.35 58.12 -28.35
CA SER A 555 -29.47 59.37 -27.60
C SER A 555 -30.36 60.45 -28.26
N GLY A 556 -30.95 60.19 -29.44
CA GLY A 556 -31.74 61.16 -30.21
C GLY A 556 -33.04 60.60 -30.81
N SER A 557 -33.99 61.49 -31.16
CA SER A 557 -35.28 61.11 -31.75
C SER A 557 -35.12 60.54 -33.16
N ILE A 558 -35.56 59.29 -33.36
CA ILE A 558 -35.59 58.66 -34.68
C ILE A 558 -36.91 59.00 -35.37
N GLU A 559 -36.92 60.01 -36.22
CA GLU A 559 -38.16 60.53 -36.82
C GLU A 559 -38.62 59.77 -38.08
N ARG A 560 -37.70 59.07 -38.76
CA ARG A 560 -37.95 58.49 -40.10
C ARG A 560 -37.81 56.97 -40.18
N PHE A 561 -37.36 56.33 -39.11
CA PHE A 561 -37.14 54.89 -39.01
C PHE A 561 -37.49 54.40 -37.60
N GLN A 562 -37.61 53.10 -37.42
CA GLN A 562 -37.76 52.47 -36.11
C GLN A 562 -36.62 51.46 -35.92
N LEU A 563 -35.98 51.48 -34.75
CA LEU A 563 -35.07 50.44 -34.33
C LEU A 563 -35.86 49.41 -33.53
N ALA A 564 -35.74 48.15 -33.92
CA ALA A 564 -36.26 47.03 -33.16
C ALA A 564 -35.09 46.12 -32.79
N THR A 565 -34.91 45.85 -31.50
CA THR A 565 -34.07 44.74 -31.06
C THR A 565 -34.83 43.46 -31.34
N ARG A 566 -34.21 42.50 -32.03
CA ARG A 566 -34.75 41.13 -32.05
C ARG A 566 -34.76 40.66 -30.59
N GLN A 567 -35.93 40.60 -29.96
CA GLN A 567 -36.08 39.74 -28.79
C GLN A 567 -35.86 38.32 -29.30
N SER A 568 -34.88 37.63 -28.75
CA SER A 568 -34.70 36.20 -28.99
C SER A 568 -36.01 35.47 -28.63
N PRO A 569 -36.39 34.41 -29.36
CA PRO A 569 -37.39 33.47 -28.86
C PRO A 569 -36.96 32.82 -27.55
#